data_AF-A0A8T5KSM0-F1
#
_entry.id   AF-A0A8T5KSM0-F1
#
_cell.length_a   1.000
_cell.length_b   1.000
_cell.length_c   1.000
_cell.angle_alpha   90.00
_cell.angle_beta   90.00
_cell.angle_gamma   90.00
#
_symmetry.space_group_name_H-M   'P 1'
#
loop_
_entity.id
_entity.type
_entity.pdbx_description
1 polymer ?
#
loop_
_entity_poly.entity_id
_entity_poly.type
_entity_poly.pdbx_seq_one_letter_code
_entity_poly.pdbx_strand_id
1 'polypeptide(L)'
;MVMDTVQVRLAHGIVNKIDELVETGIYSSRSDVLRDAVRRLVLDKLVGVLQDEGDSVKEIRELRKKLSKEKIDLDEINKLAD
;
A
#
# COMPACT_ATOMS: atom_id res chain seq x y z
N MET A 1 13.60 -8.69 15.85
CA MET A 1 12.82 -7.52 15.40
C MET A 1 12.34 -6.79 16.65
N VAL A 2 12.59 -5.50 16.76
CA VAL A 2 11.98 -4.67 17.81
C VAL A 2 10.51 -4.51 17.44
N MET A 3 9.61 -4.81 18.37
CA MET A 3 8.17 -4.64 18.17
C MET A 3 7.63 -3.70 19.24
N ASP A 4 6.92 -2.67 18.81
CA ASP A 4 6.21 -1.76 19.69
C ASP A 4 4.81 -2.30 19.97
N THR A 5 4.34 -2.13 21.22
CA THR A 5 3.00 -2.54 21.65
C THR A 5 2.06 -1.35 21.64
N VAL A 6 0.86 -1.56 21.09
CA VAL A 6 -0.20 -0.55 21.05
C VAL A 6 -1.49 -1.17 21.58
N GLN A 7 -2.20 -0.46 22.44
CA GLN A 7 -3.51 -0.85 22.93
C GLN A 7 -4.61 -0.11 22.15
N VAL A 8 -5.56 -0.86 21.60
CA VAL A 8 -6.69 -0.31 20.83
C VAL A 8 -8.00 -0.91 21.31
N ARG A 9 -9.10 -0.15 21.15
CA ARG A 9 -10.46 -0.65 21.39
C ARG A 9 -11.12 -0.99 20.06
N LEU A 10 -11.64 -2.21 19.97
CA LEU A 10 -12.36 -2.71 18.80
C LEU A 10 -13.78 -3.09 19.19
N ALA A 11 -14.70 -3.03 18.22
CA ALA A 11 -16.05 -3.54 18.42
C ALA A 11 -16.00 -5.06 18.65
N HIS A 12 -16.86 -5.56 19.54
CA HIS A 12 -16.86 -6.98 19.94
C HIS A 12 -17.00 -7.92 18.72
N GLY A 13 -17.87 -7.58 17.77
CA GLY A 13 -18.03 -8.39 16.55
C GLY A 13 -16.78 -8.46 15.65
N ILE A 14 -15.89 -7.48 15.70
CA ILE A 14 -14.61 -7.52 14.97
C ILE A 14 -13.64 -8.46 15.68
N VAL A 15 -13.61 -8.43 17.02
CA VAL A 15 -12.76 -9.35 17.81
C VAL A 15 -13.14 -10.80 17.51
N ASN A 16 -14.44 -11.11 17.46
CA ASN A 16 -14.91 -12.46 17.15
C ASN A 16 -14.46 -12.92 15.75
N LYS A 17 -14.51 -12.03 14.75
CA LYS A 17 -14.00 -12.34 13.39
C LYS A 17 -12.48 -12.56 13.37
N ILE A 18 -11.74 -11.81 14.18
CA ILE A 18 -10.29 -12.02 14.31
C ILE A 18 -10.03 -13.40 14.92
N ASP A 19 -10.83 -13.82 15.89
CA ASP A 19 -10.72 -15.14 16.52
C ASP A 19 -11.03 -16.27 15.54
N GLU A 20 -12.10 -16.16 14.75
CA GLU A 20 -12.43 -17.12 13.69
C GLU A 20 -11.25 -17.31 12.69
N LEU A 21 -10.56 -16.24 12.34
CA LEU A 21 -9.39 -16.28 11.44
C LEU A 21 -8.17 -16.98 12.05
N VAL A 22 -8.04 -16.97 13.37
CA VAL A 22 -7.00 -17.70 14.09
C VAL A 22 -7.41 -19.17 14.28
N GLU A 23 -8.67 -19.42 14.61
CA GLU A 23 -9.21 -20.78 14.80
C GLU A 23 -9.19 -21.62 13.52
N THR A 24 -9.43 -20.98 12.37
CA THR A 24 -9.30 -21.62 11.04
C THR A 24 -7.86 -21.97 10.67
N GLY A 25 -6.87 -21.55 11.46
CA GLY A 25 -5.45 -21.84 11.25
C GLY A 25 -4.80 -21.02 10.13
N ILE A 26 -5.50 -20.03 9.57
CA ILE A 26 -4.96 -19.14 8.54
C ILE A 26 -3.87 -18.25 9.14
N TYR A 27 -4.05 -17.81 10.39
CA TYR A 27 -3.10 -16.98 11.12
C TYR A 27 -2.69 -17.63 12.44
N SER A 28 -1.42 -17.49 12.80
CA SER A 28 -0.87 -18.07 14.03
C SER A 28 -1.30 -17.33 15.30
N SER A 29 -1.71 -16.06 15.18
CA SER A 29 -2.14 -15.24 16.33
C SER A 29 -2.99 -14.04 15.91
N ARG A 30 -3.76 -13.48 16.85
CA ARG A 30 -4.50 -12.22 16.67
C ARG A 30 -3.59 -11.06 16.21
N SER A 31 -2.37 -11.02 16.75
CA SER A 31 -1.37 -10.00 16.40
C SER A 31 -0.93 -10.11 14.94
N ASP A 32 -0.95 -11.31 14.37
CA ASP A 32 -0.57 -11.53 12.98
C ASP A 32 -1.68 -11.07 12.03
N VAL A 33 -2.94 -11.38 12.36
CA VAL A 33 -4.13 -10.88 11.65
C VAL A 33 -4.11 -9.35 11.60
N LEU A 34 -3.93 -8.71 12.76
CA LEU A 34 -3.92 -7.24 12.86
C LEU A 34 -2.75 -6.63 12.09
N ARG A 35 -1.57 -7.26 12.14
CA ARG A 35 -0.40 -6.77 11.40
C ARG A 35 -0.63 -6.84 9.90
N ASP A 36 -1.20 -7.92 9.39
CA ASP A 36 -1.49 -8.05 7.97
C ASP A 36 -2.55 -7.06 7.50
N ALA A 37 -3.64 -6.90 8.28
CA ALA A 37 -4.69 -5.93 7.99
C ALA A 37 -4.15 -4.49 7.96
N VAL A 38 -3.34 -4.10 8.97
CA VAL A 38 -2.72 -2.77 9.01
C VAL A 38 -1.73 -2.59 7.87
N ARG A 39 -0.93 -3.62 7.53
CA ARG A 39 0.01 -3.56 6.42
C ARG A 39 -0.71 -3.29 5.10
N ARG A 40 -1.78 -4.03 4.79
CA ARG A 40 -2.59 -3.84 3.59
C ARG A 40 -3.18 -2.43 3.55
N LEU A 41 -3.75 -1.96 4.66
CA LEU A 41 -4.31 -0.62 4.75
C LEU A 41 -3.27 0.49 4.50
N VAL A 42 -2.05 0.32 5.01
CA VAL A 42 -0.96 1.29 4.77
C VAL A 42 -0.50 1.22 3.32
N LEU A 43 -0.29 0.02 2.77
CA LEU A 43 0.09 -0.17 1.37
C LEU A 43 -0.92 0.44 0.40
N ASP A 44 -2.22 0.21 0.62
CA ASP A 44 -3.30 0.75 -0.22
C ASP A 44 -3.37 2.28 -0.18
N LYS A 45 -2.96 2.90 0.93
CA LYS A 45 -2.96 4.36 1.09
C LYS A 45 -1.66 5.03 0.64
N LEU A 46 -0.60 4.26 0.39
CA LEU A 46 0.66 4.80 -0.13
C LEU A 46 0.47 5.14 -1.61
N VAL A 47 0.17 6.41 -1.88
CA VAL A 47 0.13 6.98 -3.23
C VAL A 47 1.51 6.77 -3.89
N GLY A 48 1.54 6.03 -5.00
CA GLY A 48 2.76 5.78 -5.78
C GLY A 48 3.29 4.34 -5.71
N VAL A 49 2.69 3.46 -4.91
CA VAL A 49 2.91 2.01 -5.07
C VAL A 49 1.92 1.54 -6.13
N LEU A 50 2.43 1.23 -7.33
CA LEU A 50 1.65 0.54 -8.36
C LEU A 50 1.17 -0.77 -7.73
N GLN A 51 -0.14 -0.89 -7.49
CA GLN A 51 -0.73 -2.20 -7.31
C GLN A 51 -0.45 -2.95 -8.61
N ASP A 52 0.33 -4.02 -8.52
CA ASP A 52 0.72 -4.82 -9.68
C ASP A 52 -0.50 -5.65 -10.12
N GLU A 53 -1.51 -4.97 -10.69
CA GLU A 53 -2.70 -5.55 -11.30
C GLU A 53 -2.32 -6.14 -12.67
N GLY A 54 -1.37 -7.08 -12.65
CA GLY A 54 -1.08 -8.02 -13.73
C GLY A 54 -0.51 -7.48 -15.04
N ASP A 55 -0.45 -6.15 -15.26
CA ASP A 55 -0.02 -5.60 -16.54
C ASP A 55 0.78 -4.28 -16.42
N SER A 56 1.64 -4.20 -15.40
CA SER A 56 2.58 -3.08 -15.15
C SER A 56 3.34 -2.61 -16.39
N VAL A 57 3.61 -3.51 -17.35
CA VAL A 57 4.28 -3.17 -18.61
C VAL A 57 3.40 -2.31 -19.53
N LYS A 58 2.09 -2.57 -19.59
CA LYS A 58 1.16 -1.76 -20.40
C LYS A 58 1.00 -0.37 -19.80
N GLU A 59 0.85 -0.28 -18.49
CA GLU A 59 0.70 1.00 -17.79
C GLU A 59 1.95 1.89 -17.97
N ILE A 60 3.16 1.32 -17.79
CA ILE A 60 4.42 2.03 -18.03
C ILE A 60 4.53 2.49 -19.50
N ARG A 61 4.07 1.65 -20.44
CA ARG A 61 4.10 2.00 -21.88
C ARG A 61 3.12 3.13 -22.21
N GLU A 62 1.98 3.20 -21.55
CA GLU A 62 1.01 4.29 -21.70
C GLU A 62 1.49 5.58 -21.03
N LEU A 63 2.06 5.51 -19.83
CA LEU A 63 2.71 6.62 -19.14
C LEU A 63 3.86 7.21 -19.96
N ARG A 64 4.75 6.38 -20.52
CA ARG A 64 5.81 6.84 -21.44
C ARG A 64 5.25 7.50 -22.70
N LYS A 65 4.16 6.98 -23.27
CA LYS A 65 3.52 7.59 -24.44
C LYS A 65 2.91 8.95 -24.12
N LYS A 66 2.33 9.13 -22.92
CA LYS A 66 1.80 10.43 -22.45
C LYS A 66 2.94 11.43 -22.21
N LEU A 67 3.96 11.04 -21.45
CA LEU A 67 5.15 11.86 -21.18
C LEU A 67 5.94 12.23 -22.45
N SER A 68 5.94 11.37 -23.46
CA SER A 68 6.56 11.67 -24.76
C SER A 68 5.80 12.72 -25.58
N LYS A 69 4.51 12.94 -25.29
CA LYS A 69 3.68 13.93 -26.00
C LYS A 69 3.63 15.27 -25.26
N GLU A 70 3.82 15.26 -23.95
CA GLU A 70 4.10 16.47 -23.18
C GLU A 70 5.53 16.91 -23.49
N LYS A 71 5.68 17.97 -24.30
CA LYS A 71 6.95 18.68 -24.40
C LYS A 71 7.17 19.38 -23.06
N ILE A 72 7.83 18.69 -22.13
CA ILE A 72 8.38 19.31 -20.94
C ILE A 72 9.48 20.25 -21.43
N ASP A 73 9.27 21.55 -21.24
CA ASP A 73 10.26 22.56 -21.62
C ASP A 73 11.37 22.58 -20.56
N LEU A 74 12.40 21.75 -20.81
CA LEU A 74 13.53 21.55 -19.89
C LEU A 74 14.31 22.86 -19.63
N ASP A 75 14.20 23.83 -20.54
CA ASP A 75 14.88 25.12 -20.45
C ASP A 75 14.25 26.05 -19.41
N GLU A 76 12.93 25.95 -19.13
CA GLU A 76 12.30 26.71 -18.04
C GLU A 76 12.66 26.13 -16.67
N ILE A 77 12.77 24.81 -16.56
CA ILE A 77 13.10 24.13 -15.30
C ILE A 77 14.54 24.46 -14.88
N ASN A 78 15.48 24.50 -15.82
CA ASN A 78 16.88 24.82 -15.51
C ASN A 78 17.07 26.30 -15.12
N LYS A 79 16.23 27.21 -15.63
CA LYS A 79 16.26 28.63 -15.21
C LYS A 79 15.76 28.89 -13.79
N LEU A 80 15.06 27.93 -13.19
CA LEU A 80 14.60 28.01 -11.79
C LEU A 80 15.66 27.47 -10.80
N ALA A 81 16.75 26.88 -11.29
CA ALA A 81 17.82 26.30 -10.48
C ALA A 81 19.06 27.21 -10.32
N ASP A 82 19.13 28.31 -11.08
CA ASP A 82 20.09 29.43 -10.91
C ASP A 82 19.46 30.54 -10.04
#